data_AF-A0A7H8V3P9-F1
#
_entry.id   AF-A0A7H8V3P9-F1
#
_cell.length_a   1.000
_cell.length_b   1.000
_cell.length_c   1.000
_cell.angle_alpha   90.00
_cell.angle_beta   90.00
_cell.angle_gamma   90.00
#
_symmetry.space_group_name_H-M   'P 1'
#
loop_
_entity.id
_entity.type
_entity.pdbx_description
1 polymer ?
#
loop_
_entity_poly.entity_id
_entity_poly.type
_entity_poly.pdbx_seq_one_letter_code
_entity_poly.pdbx_strand_id
1 'polypeptide(L)' 'MSNGKVGGSCTEFLLRNVFFDQAFLSCRGISNEGYVSELLEEEAMLKKIIRQQTRELFLVADENKLENLLHLQVFR' A
#
# COMPACT_ATOMS: atom_id res chain seq x y z
N MET A 1 -9.32 3.13 22.47
CA MET A 1 -10.12 2.78 21.28
C MET A 1 -9.16 2.25 20.23
N SER A 2 -9.31 1.00 19.78
CA SER A 2 -8.54 0.51 18.63
C SER A 2 -9.10 1.22 17.39
N ASN A 3 -8.25 1.90 16.63
CA ASN A 3 -8.68 2.69 15.46
C ASN A 3 -9.12 1.80 14.26
N GLY A 4 -9.55 0.55 14.51
CA GLY A 4 -9.84 -0.44 13.47
C GLY A 4 -8.62 -0.83 12.61
N LYS A 5 -7.42 -0.37 12.98
CA LYS A 5 -6.19 -0.58 12.21
C LYS A 5 -5.65 -1.98 12.49
N VAL A 6 -5.45 -2.74 11.42
CA VAL A 6 -4.80 -4.04 11.45
C VAL A 6 -3.33 -3.81 11.10
N GLY A 7 -2.45 -3.97 12.10
CA GLY A 7 -1.02 -3.68 12.00
C GLY A 7 -0.20 -4.55 12.96
N GLY A 8 1.08 -4.22 13.13
CA GLY A 8 1.99 -4.93 14.02
C GLY A 8 2.60 -6.25 13.51
N SER A 9 3.51 -6.79 14.31
CA SER A 9 4.44 -7.87 13.93
C SER A 9 3.78 -9.15 13.43
N CYS A 10 2.66 -9.57 14.02
CA CYS A 10 1.93 -10.76 13.57
C CYS A 10 1.35 -10.58 12.17
N THR A 11 0.81 -9.40 11.87
CA THR A 11 0.25 -9.06 10.55
C THR A 11 1.36 -9.06 9.50
N GLU A 12 2.50 -8.44 9.81
CA GLU A 12 3.67 -8.46 8.92
C GLU A 12 4.18 -9.87 8.65
N PHE A 13 4.30 -10.68 9.71
CA PHE A 13 4.73 -12.07 9.59
C PHE A 13 3.80 -12.86 8.66
N LEU A 14 2.48 -12.73 8.85
CA LEU A 14 1.50 -13.40 7.99
C LEU A 14 1.59 -12.90 6.55
N LEU A 15 1.61 -11.59 6.33
CA LEU A 15 1.68 -11.04 4.98
C LEU A 15 2.96 -11.40 4.23
N ARG A 16 4.08 -11.66 4.94
CA ARG A 16 5.32 -12.16 4.32
C ARG A 16 5.24 -13.63 3.90
N ASN A 17 4.25 -14.38 4.38
CA ASN A 17 4.09 -15.82 4.13
C ASN A 17 2.80 -16.15 3.34
N VAL A 18 2.05 -15.15 2.92
CA VAL A 18 0.87 -15.29 2.04
C VAL A 18 1.22 -14.76 0.67
N PHE A 19 0.95 -15.55 -0.37
CA PHE A 19 1.19 -15.20 -1.77
C PHE A 19 -0.13 -14.90 -2.47
N PHE A 20 -0.17 -13.84 -3.27
CA PHE A 20 -1.37 -13.38 -3.96
C PHE A 20 -1.19 -13.49 -5.47
N ASP A 21 -2.11 -14.15 -6.16
CA ASP A 21 -2.16 -14.06 -7.62
C ASP A 21 -2.51 -12.64 -8.07
N GLN A 22 -3.46 -12.01 -7.38
CA GLN A 22 -3.95 -10.67 -7.67
C GLN A 22 -4.18 -9.88 -6.38
N ALA A 23 -3.78 -8.61 -6.36
CA ALA A 23 -4.10 -7.68 -5.27
C ALA A 23 -4.61 -6.34 -5.80
N PHE A 24 -5.60 -5.79 -5.10
CA PHE A 24 -6.15 -4.46 -5.36
C PHE A 24 -5.79 -3.55 -4.19
N LEU A 25 -4.93 -2.56 -4.42
CA LEU A 25 -4.50 -1.62 -3.39
C LEU A 25 -5.09 -0.24 -3.64
N SER A 26 -5.57 0.39 -2.57
CA SER A 26 -5.83 1.83 -2.56
C SER A 26 -4.54 2.60 -2.34
N CYS A 27 -4.57 3.90 -2.60
CA CYS A 27 -3.51 4.83 -2.21
C CYS A 27 -4.07 6.13 -1.63
N ARG A 28 -3.18 6.93 -1.03
CA ARG A 28 -3.47 8.32 -0.73
C ARG A 28 -3.32 9.22 -1.96
N GLY A 29 -2.24 9.03 -2.71
CA GLY A 29 -1.93 9.82 -3.90
C GLY A 29 -0.94 9.14 -4.83
N ILE A 30 -0.92 9.58 -6.08
CA ILE A 30 -0.10 9.04 -7.17
C ILE A 30 0.65 10.18 -7.86
N SER A 31 1.96 10.04 -8.05
CA SER A 31 2.73 10.99 -8.87
C SER A 31 2.63 10.68 -10.36
N ASN A 32 2.93 11.68 -11.20
CA ASN A 32 3.07 11.50 -12.65
C ASN A 32 4.18 10.51 -13.04
N GLU A 33 5.11 10.24 -12.13
CA GLU A 33 6.21 9.28 -12.30
C GLU A 33 5.82 7.87 -11.83
N GLY A 34 4.60 7.70 -11.30
CA GLY A 34 4.04 6.43 -10.82
C GLY A 34 4.30 6.14 -9.34
N TYR A 35 4.78 7.11 -8.56
CA TYR A 35 5.00 6.91 -7.12
C TYR A 35 3.67 6.90 -6.37
N VAL A 36 3.45 5.84 -5.61
CA VAL A 36 2.30 5.71 -4.71
C VAL A 36 2.65 6.26 -3.33
N SER A 37 1.75 7.02 -2.71
CA SER A 37 1.93 7.55 -1.36
C SER A 37 0.87 7.05 -0.37
N GLU A 38 1.26 6.94 0.91
CA GLU A 38 0.37 6.72 2.05
C GLU A 38 0.55 7.83 3.10
N LEU A 39 -0.42 7.95 4.00
CA LEU A 39 -0.32 8.87 5.14
C LEU A 39 0.54 8.29 6.27
N LEU A 40 0.50 6.98 6.46
CA LEU A 40 1.10 6.30 7.60
C LEU A 40 2.18 5.33 7.15
N GLU A 41 3.30 5.34 7.88
CA GLU A 41 4.44 4.46 7.61
C GLU A 41 4.05 2.98 7.70
N GLU A 42 3.23 2.63 8.68
CA GLU A 42 2.77 1.25 8.89
C GLU A 42 1.94 0.75 7.68
N GLU A 43 1.04 1.58 7.16
CA GLU A 43 0.26 1.26 5.94
C GLU A 43 1.17 1.15 4.72
N ALA A 44 2.14 2.06 4.59
CA ALA A 44 3.12 2.02 3.50
C ALA A 44 3.95 0.71 3.54
N MET A 45 4.36 0.29 4.74
CA MET A 45 5.14 -0.92 4.94
C MET A 45 4.34 -2.19 4.64
N LEU A 46 3.09 -2.29 5.11
CA LEU A 46 2.22 -3.43 4.79
C LEU A 46 1.95 -3.53 3.28
N LYS A 47 1.69 -2.40 2.62
CA LYS A 47 1.48 -2.36 1.17
C LYS A 47 2.75 -2.74 0.38
N LYS A 48 3.95 -2.39 0.88
CA LYS A 48 5.22 -2.88 0.32
C LYS A 48 5.34 -4.40 0.42
N ILE A 49 5.00 -4.99 1.57
CA ILE A 49 5.02 -6.46 1.73
C ILE A 49 4.03 -7.12 0.77
N ILE A 50 2.78 -6.63 0.70
CA ILE A 50 1.77 -7.16 -0.22
C ILE A 50 2.28 -7.09 -1.67
N ARG A 51 2.84 -5.95 -2.09
CA ARG A 51 3.43 -5.77 -3.43
C ARG A 51 4.53 -6.80 -3.73
N GLN A 52 5.34 -7.18 -2.73
CA GLN A 52 6.40 -8.19 -2.89
C GLN A 52 5.86 -9.61 -3.02
N GLN A 53 4.72 -9.90 -2.38
CA GLN A 53 4.10 -11.23 -2.41
C GLN A 53 3.01 -11.39 -3.50
N THR A 54 2.81 -10.38 -4.35
CA THR A 54 1.74 -10.36 -5.35
C THR A 54 2.29 -10.50 -6.77
N ARG A 55 1.69 -11.38 -7.58
CA ARG A 55 2.02 -11.52 -9.01
C ARG A 55 1.47 -10.36 -9.85
N GLU A 56 0.18 -10.05 -9.74
CA GLU A 56 -0.45 -8.92 -10.43
C GLU A 56 -1.07 -7.93 -9.44
N LEU A 57 -0.66 -6.67 -9.51
CA LEU A 57 -1.15 -5.63 -8.62
C LEU A 57 -1.89 -4.54 -9.38
N PHE A 58 -3.11 -4.26 -8.92
CA PHE A 58 -3.97 -3.19 -9.43
C PHE A 58 -4.05 -2.08 -8.40
N LEU A 59 -3.63 -0.88 -8.79
CA LEU A 59 -3.82 0.30 -7.97
C LEU A 59 -5.18 0.92 -8.29
N VAL A 60 -6.02 1.08 -7.27
CA VAL A 60 -7.37 1.63 -7.40
C VAL A 60 -7.40 3.01 -6.75
N ALA A 61 -7.59 4.03 -7.59
CA ALA A 61 -7.59 5.43 -7.20
C ALA A 61 -8.63 6.22 -7.99
N ASP A 62 -9.16 7.26 -7.35
CA ASP A 62 -9.95 8.29 -8.02
C ASP A 62 -9.00 9.26 -8.75
N GLU A 63 -9.48 9.90 -9.82
CA GLU A 63 -8.71 10.86 -10.60
C GLU A 63 -8.14 12.00 -9.75
N ASN A 64 -8.85 12.41 -8.68
CA ASN A 64 -8.41 13.46 -7.78
C ASN A 64 -7.19 13.11 -6.91
N LYS A 65 -6.71 11.86 -6.97
CA LYS A 65 -5.49 11.39 -6.30
C LYS A 65 -4.24 11.55 -7.15
N LEU A 66 -4.38 11.85 -8.44
CA LEU A 66 -3.27 12.20 -9.32
C LEU A 66 -2.66 13.54 -8.87
N GLU A 67 -1.34 13.62 -8.90
CA GLU A 67 -0.53 14.80 -8.49
C GLU A 67 -0.66 15.19 -7.01
N ASN A 68 -1.27 14.35 -6.18
CA ASN A 68 -1.48 14.61 -4.75
C ASN A 68 -0.47 13.85 -3.87
N LEU A 69 0.81 14.21 -3.97
CA LEU A 69 1.87 13.54 -3.20
C LEU A 69 1.98 14.09 -1.77
N LEU A 70 1.79 13.21 -0.79
CA LEU A 70 2.29 13.40 0.58
C LEU A 70 3.61 12.62 0.76
N HIS A 71 4.45 13.07 1.70
CA HIS A 71 5.89 12.79 1.84
C HIS A 71 6.36 11.31 1.87
N LEU A 72 5.48 10.31 2.00
CA LEU A 72 5.88 8.91 2.14
C LEU A 72 5.65 8.12 0.85
N GLN A 73 6.74 7.76 0.18
CA GLN A 73 6.72 6.89 -1.01
C GLN A 73 6.62 5.41 -0.63
N VAL A 74 5.70 4.72 -1.30
CA VAL A 74 5.31 3.33 -1.01
C VAL A 74 5.96 2.38 -2.00
N PHE A 75 5.78 2.57 -3.31
CA PHE A 75 6.46 1.78 -4.36
C PHE A 75 6.31 2.44 -5.74
N ARG A 76 7.05 1.90 -6.72
CA ARG A 76 6.82 2.01 -8.16
C ARG A 76 6.41 0.66 -8.72
#